data_AF-A0A8T7L1Z1-F1
#
_entry.id   AF-A0A8T7L1Z1-F1
#
_cell.length_a   1.000
_cell.length_b   1.000
_cell.length_c   1.000
_cell.angle_alpha   90.00
_cell.angle_beta   90.00
_cell.angle_gamma   90.00
#
_symmetry.space_group_name_H-M   'P 1'
#
loop_
_entity.id
_entity.type
_entity.pdbx_description
1 polymer ?
#
loop_
_entity_poly.entity_id
_entity_poly.type
_entity_poly.pdbx_seq_one_letter_code
_entity_poly.pdbx_strand_id
1 'polypeptide(L)'
;MAFRALAKSLEFIGRAAPGLARNTSDIVAAVRFARAQGLGTSIQSTGHGVVRPANNNLLIITSRLSEVRVDADMQTAWIGAGALWGRLC
;
A
#
# COMPACT_ATOMS: atom_id res chain seq x y z
N MET A 1 0.57 26.50 17.62
CA MET A 1 1.61 25.60 17.07
C MET A 1 1.02 24.22 16.74
N ALA A 2 0.14 24.09 15.74
CA ALA A 2 -0.53 22.82 15.43
C ALA A 2 -0.87 22.65 13.94
N PHE A 3 0.09 22.92 13.04
CA PHE A 3 -0.13 22.82 11.59
C PHE A 3 0.89 21.94 10.85
N ARG A 4 1.84 21.30 11.56
CA ARG A 4 2.94 20.53 10.94
C ARG A 4 2.72 19.02 10.80
N ALA A 5 1.65 18.46 11.37
CA ALA A 5 1.46 17.00 11.42
C ALA A 5 0.61 16.41 10.28
N LEU A 6 -0.23 17.21 9.60
CA LEU A 6 -1.12 16.70 8.55
C LEU A 6 -0.47 16.57 7.16
N ALA A 7 0.66 17.21 6.91
CA ALA A 7 1.28 17.24 5.58
C ALA A 7 2.18 16.03 5.27
N LYS A 8 2.59 15.25 6.27
CA LYS A 8 3.59 14.18 6.08
C LYS A 8 3.02 12.82 5.69
N SER A 9 1.69 12.62 5.76
CA SER A 9 1.06 11.34 5.41
C SER A 9 0.74 11.20 3.92
N LEU A 10 0.84 12.28 3.13
CA LEU A 10 0.32 12.35 1.76
C LEU A 10 1.40 12.39 0.66
N GLU A 11 2.68 12.56 0.99
CA GLU A 11 3.74 12.79 0.01
C GLU A 11 4.83 11.72 0.03
N PHE A 12 4.50 10.51 -0.41
CA PHE A 12 5.52 9.63 -0.99
C PHE A 12 4.91 8.63 -1.98
N ILE A 13 5.05 8.93 -3.27
CA ILE A 13 5.47 8.09 -4.41
C ILE A 13 5.48 9.05 -5.62
N GLY A 14 6.56 9.02 -6.40
CA GLY A 14 6.92 10.07 -7.37
C GLY A 14 5.76 10.65 -8.18
N ARG A 15 5.58 11.98 -8.05
CA ARG A 15 4.78 12.88 -8.90
C ARG A 15 3.52 12.27 -9.53
N ALA A 16 2.48 12.08 -8.71
CA ALA A 16 1.07 12.46 -8.99
C ALA A 16 0.12 11.64 -8.09
N ALA A 17 -0.68 12.32 -7.27
CA ALA A 17 -1.81 11.76 -6.50
C ALA A 17 -1.40 10.83 -5.32
N PRO A 18 -2.27 10.60 -4.31
CA PRO A 18 -1.93 9.86 -3.07
C PRO A 18 -1.26 8.52 -3.36
N GLY A 19 -0.17 8.22 -2.66
CA GLY A 19 0.82 7.19 -2.99
C GLY A 19 0.25 5.79 -3.22
N LEU A 20 0.10 5.41 -4.48
CA LEU A 20 -0.25 4.07 -4.92
C LEU A 20 1.02 3.27 -5.22
N ALA A 21 1.24 2.16 -4.52
CA ALA A 21 2.32 1.23 -4.85
C ALA A 21 1.97 0.44 -6.11
N ARG A 22 2.89 0.42 -7.09
CA ARG A 22 2.67 -0.27 -8.38
C ARG A 22 3.52 -1.52 -8.53
N ASN A 23 4.57 -1.65 -7.74
CA ASN A 23 5.44 -2.82 -7.71
C ASN A 23 6.10 -2.96 -6.33
N THR A 24 6.87 -4.04 -6.15
CA THR A 24 7.60 -4.33 -4.90
C THR A 24 8.62 -3.24 -4.55
N SER A 25 9.24 -2.59 -5.54
CA SER A 25 10.22 -1.52 -5.29
C SER A 25 9.59 -0.30 -4.64
N ASP A 26 8.37 0.06 -5.04
CA ASP A 26 7.60 1.15 -4.40
C ASP A 26 7.33 0.83 -2.92
N ILE A 27 7.02 -0.43 -2.60
CA ILE A 27 6.82 -0.89 -1.21
C ILE A 27 8.12 -0.78 -0.41
N VAL A 28 9.23 -1.28 -0.97
CA VAL A 28 10.54 -1.21 -0.31
C VAL A 28 10.95 0.23 -0.04
N ALA A 29 10.74 1.13 -1.00
CA ALA A 29 11.04 2.54 -0.86
C ALA A 29 10.18 3.19 0.24
N ALA A 30 8.87 2.90 0.28
CA ALA A 30 7.95 3.40 1.29
C ALA A 30 8.34 2.92 2.71
N VAL A 31 8.65 1.64 2.89
CA VAL A 31 9.07 1.10 4.20
C VAL A 31 10.38 1.72 4.67
N ARG A 32 11.36 1.88 3.78
CA ARG A 32 12.64 2.55 4.10
C ARG A 32 12.43 4.01 4.49
N PHE A 33 11.57 4.72 3.76
CA PHE A 33 11.20 6.10 4.06
C PHE A 33 10.53 6.22 5.44
N ALA A 34 9.54 5.38 5.74
CA ALA A 34 8.87 5.37 7.03
C ALA A 34 9.86 5.21 8.19
N ARG A 35 10.77 4.22 8.07
CA ARG A 35 11.84 4.00 9.04
C ARG A 35 12.74 5.22 9.22
N ALA A 36 13.19 5.83 8.13
CA ALA A 36 14.06 7.01 8.17
C ALA A 36 13.38 8.23 8.80
N GLN A 37 12.04 8.30 8.73
CA GLN A 37 11.25 9.38 9.31
C GLN A 37 10.71 9.07 10.72
N GLY A 38 11.02 7.90 11.29
CA GLY A 38 10.47 7.45 12.57
C GLY A 38 8.95 7.22 12.55
N LEU A 39 8.39 6.94 11.37
CA LEU A 39 6.98 6.64 11.18
C LEU A 39 6.75 5.12 11.23
N GLY A 40 5.59 4.70 11.74
CA GLY A 40 5.10 3.34 11.52
C GLY A 40 4.58 3.16 10.08
N THR A 41 4.12 1.96 9.74
CA THR A 41 3.53 1.67 8.42
C THR A 41 2.10 1.13 8.57
N SER A 42 1.17 1.68 7.79
CA SER A 42 -0.19 1.18 7.66
C SER A 42 -0.44 0.78 6.22
N ILE A 43 -1.11 -0.35 5.99
CA ILE A 43 -1.37 -0.88 4.65
C ILE A 43 -2.87 -0.90 4.39
N GLN A 44 -3.28 -0.46 3.19
CA GLN A 44 -4.66 -0.53 2.75
C GLN A 44 -4.74 -1.05 1.31
N SER A 45 -5.55 -2.09 1.11
CA SER A 45 -5.83 -2.67 -0.21
C SER A 45 -7.17 -2.17 -0.74
N THR A 46 -8.28 -2.65 -0.18
CA THR A 46 -9.64 -2.20 -0.46
C THR A 46 -10.29 -1.95 0.89
N GLY A 47 -10.88 -0.78 1.12
CA GLY A 47 -11.26 -0.24 2.45
C GLY A 47 -12.32 -1.00 3.27
N HIS A 48 -12.44 -2.32 3.12
CA HIS A 48 -13.36 -3.20 3.84
C HIS A 48 -12.78 -3.79 5.15
N GLY A 49 -11.50 -3.53 5.45
CA GLY A 49 -10.89 -3.89 6.74
C GLY A 49 -11.22 -2.88 7.85
N VAL A 50 -10.93 -3.25 9.10
CA VAL A 50 -11.10 -2.35 10.26
C VAL A 50 -10.32 -1.06 10.03
N VAL A 51 -11.03 0.06 9.89
CA VAL A 51 -10.42 1.38 9.71
C VAL A 51 -9.76 1.76 11.02
N ARG A 52 -8.43 1.78 11.03
CA ARG A 52 -7.63 2.33 12.12
C ARG A 52 -6.98 3.63 11.64
N PRO A 53 -6.96 4.70 12.47
CA PRO A 53 -6.22 5.90 12.14
C PRO A 53 -4.75 5.55 11.87
N ALA A 54 -4.20 5.99 10.75
CA ALA A 54 -2.78 5.87 10.43
C ALA A 54 -1.97 7.00 11.10
N ASN A 55 -2.28 7.29 12.37
CA ASN A 55 -1.60 8.35 13.12
C ASN A 55 -0.13 7.97 13.31
N ASN A 56 0.79 8.91 13.02
CA ASN A 56 2.23 8.68 13.00
C ASN A 56 2.70 7.54 12.06
N ASN A 57 1.88 7.16 11.09
CA ASN A 57 2.21 6.12 10.13
C ASN A 57 2.23 6.65 8.70
N LEU A 58 3.06 6.03 7.87
CA LEU A 58 2.96 6.11 6.42
C LEU A 58 1.87 5.14 5.95
N LEU A 59 0.87 5.64 5.23
CA LEU A 59 -0.14 4.81 4.58
C LEU A 59 0.36 4.35 3.21
N ILE A 60 0.37 3.03 3.00
CA ILE A 60 0.74 2.39 1.74
C ILE A 60 -0.52 1.81 1.12
N ILE A 61 -0.90 2.31 -0.07
CA ILE A 61 -2.07 1.83 -0.80
C ILE A 61 -1.62 0.80 -1.86
N THR A 62 -2.12 -0.43 -1.76
CA THR A 62 -1.72 -1.55 -2.63
C THR A 62 -2.72 -1.85 -3.74
N SER A 63 -3.78 -1.06 -3.92
CA SER A 63 -4.87 -1.32 -4.87
C SER A 63 -4.43 -1.49 -6.34
N ARG A 64 -3.22 -1.04 -6.69
CA ARG A 64 -2.61 -1.24 -8.03
C ARG A 64 -1.79 -2.53 -8.17
N LEU A 65 -1.48 -3.21 -7.07
CA LEU A 65 -0.83 -4.53 -7.05
C LEU A 65 -1.86 -5.65 -7.23
N SER A 66 -2.62 -5.63 -8.33
CA SER A 66 -3.78 -6.51 -8.55
C SER A 66 -3.54 -7.65 -9.56
N GLU A 67 -2.28 -7.90 -9.91
CA GLU A 67 -1.91 -8.99 -10.82
C GLU A 67 -2.28 -10.36 -10.23
N VAL A 68 -2.78 -11.25 -11.10
CA VAL A 68 -3.09 -12.63 -10.77
C VAL A 68 -2.38 -13.52 -11.77
N ARG A 69 -1.57 -14.45 -11.28
CA ARG A 69 -0.90 -15.48 -12.08
C ARG A 69 -1.35 -16.84 -11.60
N VAL A 70 -1.80 -17.70 -12.51
CA VAL A 70 -2.19 -19.08 -12.22
C VAL A 70 -1.26 -20.02 -12.96
N ASP A 71 -0.75 -21.01 -12.25
CA ASP A 71 -0.03 -22.16 -12.79
C ASP A 71 -0.90 -23.40 -12.53
N ALA A 72 -1.52 -23.91 -13.61
CA ALA A 72 -2.46 -25.02 -13.52
C ALA A 72 -1.74 -26.35 -13.28
N ASP A 73 -0.54 -26.52 -13.83
CA ASP A 73 0.26 -27.75 -13.68
C ASP A 73 0.75 -27.91 -12.24
N MET A 74 1.16 -26.80 -11.63
CA MET A 74 1.56 -26.75 -10.21
C MET A 74 0.38 -26.52 -9.25
N GLN A 75 -0.85 -26.40 -9.76
CA GLN A 75 -2.06 -26.10 -8.98
C GLN A 75 -1.89 -24.90 -8.03
N THR A 76 -1.17 -23.86 -8.46
CA THR A 76 -0.77 -22.73 -7.61
C THR A 76 -1.17 -21.41 -8.27
N ALA A 77 -1.71 -20.49 -7.46
CA ALA A 77 -2.01 -19.13 -7.89
C ALA A 77 -1.23 -18.11 -7.03
N TRP A 78 -0.72 -17.07 -7.68
CA TRP A 78 -0.14 -15.89 -7.04
C TRP A 78 -1.11 -14.73 -7.23
N ILE A 79 -1.58 -14.18 -6.12
CA ILE A 79 -2.59 -13.13 -6.09
C ILE A 79 -1.96 -11.88 -5.50
N GLY A 80 -1.98 -10.79 -6.26
CA GLY A 80 -1.45 -9.50 -5.83
C GLY A 80 -2.22 -8.91 -4.65
N ALA A 81 -1.52 -8.15 -3.80
CA ALA A 81 -2.05 -7.56 -2.57
C ALA A 81 -3.22 -6.57 -2.77
N GLY A 82 -3.46 -6.11 -3.99
CA GLY A 82 -4.55 -5.24 -4.42
C GLY A 82 -5.70 -5.97 -5.14
N ALA A 83 -5.63 -7.29 -5.29
CA ALA A 83 -6.64 -8.04 -6.04
C ALA A 83 -7.99 -8.05 -5.29
N LEU A 84 -9.07 -7.88 -6.04
CA LEU A 84 -10.44 -7.92 -5.55
C LEU A 84 -11.00 -9.33 -5.71
N TRP A 85 -11.71 -9.82 -4.69
CA TRP A 85 -12.37 -11.12 -4.74
C TRP A 85 -13.31 -11.28 -5.93
N GLY A 86 -14.11 -10.25 -6.27
CA GLY A 86 -15.00 -10.31 -7.44
C GLY A 86 -14.30 -10.40 -8.80
N ARG A 87 -12.96 -10.35 -8.87
CA ARG A 87 -12.18 -10.70 -10.08
C ARG A 87 -11.66 -12.13 -10.08
N LEU A 88 -11.77 -12.83 -8.96
CA LEU A 88 -11.28 -14.19 -8.75
C LEU A 88 -12.40 -15.24 -8.79
N CYS A 89 -13.66 -14.84 -8.57
CA CYS A 89 -14.85 -15.68 -8.71
C CYS A 89 -15.53 -15.53 -10.07
#